data_AF-A0A7J2J5U7-F1
#
_entry.id   AF-A0A7J2J5U7-F1
#
_cell.length_a   1.000
_cell.length_b   1.000
_cell.length_c   1.000
_cell.angle_alpha   90.00
_cell.angle_beta   90.00
_cell.angle_gamma   90.00
#
_symmetry.space_group_name_H-M   'P 1'
#
loop_
_entity.id
_entity.type
_entity.pdbx_description
1 polymer ?
#
loop_
_entity_poly.entity_id
_entity_poly.type
_entity_poly.pdbx_seq_one_letter_code
_entity_poly.pdbx_strand_id
1 'polypeptide(L)'
;VNKKEKFNIKTRRGEVVKAPVVEGCYAHLECKLKDYFEVGDHFLFVGEVLKFSHDLKDLKPLIYLWEDTYTTISDVRILKPREK
;
A
#
# COMPACT_ATOMS: atom_id res chain seq x y z
N VAL A 1 5.53 -11.20 -18.77
CA VAL A 1 6.63 -11.11 -17.76
C VAL A 1 6.03 -11.26 -16.38
N ASN A 2 6.49 -12.23 -15.58
CA ASN A 2 6.13 -12.31 -14.17
C ASN A 2 6.89 -11.24 -13.39
N LYS A 3 6.20 -10.20 -12.91
CA LYS A 3 6.84 -9.07 -12.21
C LYS A 3 7.47 -9.48 -10.88
N LYS A 4 6.90 -10.46 -10.18
CA LYS A 4 7.43 -10.93 -8.89
C LYS A 4 8.81 -11.56 -9.07
N GLU A 5 8.92 -12.44 -10.06
CA GLU A 5 10.19 -13.10 -10.42
C GLU A 5 11.19 -12.08 -10.98
N LYS A 6 10.78 -11.23 -11.92
CA LYS A 6 11.66 -10.24 -12.56
C LYS A 6 12.31 -9.29 -11.55
N PHE A 7 11.58 -8.88 -10.52
CA PHE A 7 12.04 -7.92 -9.52
C PHE A 7 12.38 -8.56 -8.15
N ASN A 8 12.42 -9.89 -8.07
CA ASN A 8 12.69 -10.64 -6.83
C ASN A 8 11.83 -10.17 -5.64
N ILE A 9 10.55 -9.88 -5.89
CA ILE A 9 9.63 -9.38 -4.86
C ILE A 9 9.21 -10.54 -3.96
N LYS A 10 9.59 -10.46 -2.68
CA LYS A 10 9.13 -11.40 -1.64
C LYS A 10 7.68 -11.11 -1.29
N THR A 11 6.86 -12.16 -1.20
CA THR A 11 5.45 -12.06 -0.84
C THR A 11 5.06 -13.17 0.12
N ARG A 12 4.16 -12.87 1.05
CA ARG A 12 3.49 -13.87 1.90
C ARG A 12 2.00 -13.95 1.57
N ARG A 13 1.35 -14.99 2.08
CA ARG A 13 -0.11 -15.16 1.96
C ARG A 13 -0.83 -14.02 2.70
N GLY A 14 -1.88 -13.48 2.09
CA GLY A 14 -2.84 -12.60 2.78
C GLY A 14 -3.58 -13.35 3.88
N GLU A 15 -3.95 -12.64 4.93
CA GLU A 15 -4.58 -13.24 6.11
C GLU A 15 -6.08 -13.44 5.93
N VAL A 16 -6.75 -12.50 5.26
CA VAL A 16 -8.20 -12.50 5.02
C VAL A 16 -8.57 -12.47 3.54
N VAL A 17 -7.62 -12.15 2.64
CA VAL A 17 -7.82 -12.24 1.18
C VAL A 17 -6.91 -13.26 0.51
N LYS A 18 -7.28 -13.69 -0.71
CA LYS A 18 -6.47 -14.59 -1.54
C LYS A 18 -5.26 -13.90 -2.17
N ALA A 19 -5.32 -12.58 -2.35
CA ALA A 19 -4.20 -11.81 -2.88
C ALA A 19 -3.02 -11.87 -1.89
N PRO A 20 -1.78 -12.07 -2.39
CA PRO A 20 -0.61 -12.06 -1.52
C PRO A 20 -0.24 -10.64 -1.13
N VAL A 21 0.39 -10.49 0.03
CA VAL A 21 0.94 -9.21 0.49
C VAL A 21 2.46 -9.20 0.27
N VAL A 22 2.99 -8.05 -0.12
CA VAL A 22 4.42 -7.85 -0.35
C VAL A 22 5.13 -7.73 0.99
N GLU A 23 6.23 -8.45 1.21
CA GLU A 23 6.96 -8.33 2.47
C GLU A 23 7.75 -7.01 2.54
N GLY A 24 7.91 -6.46 3.75
CA GLY A 24 8.69 -5.25 3.98
C GLY A 24 7.98 -3.93 3.65
N CYS A 25 6.69 -3.94 3.29
CA CYS A 25 5.91 -2.70 3.20
C CYS A 25 5.54 -2.17 4.59
N TYR A 26 5.44 -0.84 4.71
CA TYR A 26 4.99 -0.19 5.95
C TYR A 26 3.57 -0.54 6.36
N ALA A 27 2.71 -0.88 5.40
CA ALA A 27 1.31 -1.18 5.65
C ALA A 27 0.74 -2.15 4.61
N HIS A 28 -0.23 -2.94 5.05
CA HIS A 28 -1.08 -3.77 4.21
C HIS A 28 -2.54 -3.46 4.49
N LEU A 29 -3.28 -3.15 3.43
CA LEU A 29 -4.73 -3.04 3.45
C LEU A 29 -5.27 -4.21 2.64
N GLU A 30 -5.79 -5.22 3.34
CA GLU A 30 -6.42 -6.36 2.68
C GLU A 30 -7.89 -6.03 2.44
N CYS A 31 -8.25 -5.91 1.16
CA CYS A 31 -9.55 -5.38 0.74
C CYS A 31 -10.38 -6.38 -0.06
N LYS A 32 -11.70 -6.30 0.10
CA LYS A 32 -12.67 -6.87 -0.85
C LYS A 32 -13.13 -5.78 -1.82
N LEU A 33 -13.31 -6.11 -3.09
CA LEU A 33 -13.89 -5.18 -4.06
C LEU A 33 -15.32 -4.84 -3.63
N LYS A 34 -15.58 -3.54 -3.40
CA LYS A 34 -16.89 -3.01 -3.04
C LYS A 34 -17.60 -2.41 -4.25
N ASP A 35 -16.89 -1.64 -5.06
CA ASP A 35 -17.43 -0.98 -6.26
C ASP A 35 -16.32 -0.62 -7.24
N TYR A 36 -16.67 -0.26 -8.48
CA TYR A 36 -15.76 0.37 -9.44
C TYR A 36 -16.49 1.30 -10.41
N PHE A 37 -15.80 2.36 -10.84
CA PHE A 37 -16.35 3.36 -11.75
C PHE A 37 -15.43 3.55 -12.95
N GLU A 38 -15.99 3.64 -14.16
CA GLU A 38 -15.27 4.08 -15.34
C GLU A 38 -15.14 5.61 -15.30
N VAL A 39 -13.90 6.12 -15.38
CA VAL A 39 -13.57 7.54 -15.26
C VAL A 39 -12.58 7.89 -16.37
N GLY A 40 -13.12 8.21 -17.55
CA GLY A 40 -12.32 8.45 -18.75
C GLY A 40 -11.69 7.15 -19.27
N ASP A 41 -10.37 7.11 -19.34
CA ASP A 41 -9.59 5.94 -19.76
C ASP A 41 -9.14 5.05 -18.58
N HIS A 42 -9.60 5.33 -17.36
CA HIS A 42 -9.24 4.60 -16.15
C HIS A 42 -10.48 4.05 -15.41
N PHE A 43 -10.27 3.01 -14.60
CA PHE A 43 -11.25 2.55 -13.62
C PHE A 43 -10.83 2.95 -12.20
N LEU A 44 -11.73 3.60 -11.47
CA LEU A 44 -11.58 3.87 -10.04
C LEU A 44 -12.18 2.70 -9.25
N PHE A 45 -11.34 1.91 -8.57
CA PHE A 45 -11.80 0.80 -7.73
C PHE A 45 -11.96 1.23 -6.27
N VAL A 46 -13.08 0.85 -5.65
CA VAL A 46 -13.35 1.06 -4.22
C VAL A 46 -13.21 -0.27 -3.48
N GLY A 47 -12.26 -0.34 -2.56
CA GLY A 47 -12.01 -1.50 -1.71
C GLY A 47 -12.55 -1.31 -0.29
N GLU A 48 -13.32 -2.29 0.20
CA GLU A 48 -13.66 -2.39 1.62
C GLU A 48 -12.49 -3.04 2.38
N VAL A 49 -11.89 -2.31 3.32
CA VAL A 49 -10.77 -2.80 4.13
C VAL A 49 -11.28 -3.83 5.15
N LEU A 50 -10.89 -5.09 4.98
CA LEU A 50 -11.24 -6.18 5.88
C LEU A 50 -10.21 -6.37 6.99
N LYS A 51 -8.94 -6.06 6.68
CA LYS A 51 -7.83 -6.11 7.65
C LYS A 51 -6.79 -5.05 7.33
N PHE A 52 -6.28 -4.43 8.40
CA PHE A 52 -5.15 -3.52 8.36
C PHE A 52 -4.02 -4.07 9.23
N SER A 53 -2.80 -4.10 8.69
CA SER A 53 -1.58 -4.34 9.45
C SER A 53 -0.50 -3.36 9.02
N HIS A 54 0.40 -3.01 9.92
CA HIS A 54 1.45 -2.04 9.66
C HIS A 54 2.71 -2.33 10.47
N ASP A 55 3.84 -1.92 9.93
CA ASP A 55 5.11 -1.75 10.63
C ASP A 55 5.64 -0.36 10.28
N LEU A 56 5.54 0.57 11.24
CA LEU A 56 5.91 1.97 11.04
C LEU A 56 7.31 2.26 11.60
N LYS A 57 8.10 1.22 11.89
CA LYS A 57 9.49 1.39 12.27
C LYS A 57 10.26 2.02 11.10
N ASP A 58 11.02 3.07 11.39
CA ASP A 58 11.84 3.79 10.41
C ASP A 58 11.05 4.27 9.16
N LEU A 59 9.79 4.68 9.37
CA LEU A 59 8.85 5.10 8.32
C LEU A 59 9.42 6.22 7.44
N LYS A 60 9.69 5.93 6.16
CA LYS A 60 10.10 6.90 5.13
C LYS A 60 9.24 6.69 3.89
N PRO A 61 8.04 7.30 3.83
CA PRO A 61 7.09 7.05 2.75
C PRO A 61 7.68 7.48 1.41
N LEU A 62 7.58 6.61 0.41
CA LEU A 62 7.96 6.92 -0.96
C LEU A 62 6.91 7.82 -1.59
N ILE A 63 7.31 9.01 -2.00
CA ILE A 63 6.45 9.96 -2.72
C ILE A 63 7.00 10.08 -4.13
N TYR A 64 6.16 9.76 -5.12
CA TYR A 64 6.47 10.00 -6.53
C TYR A 64 6.14 11.45 -6.89
N LEU A 65 7.08 12.15 -7.51
CA LEU A 65 6.89 13.54 -7.91
C LEU A 65 6.57 13.64 -9.41
N TRP A 66 7.50 13.21 -10.28
CA TRP A 66 7.37 13.16 -11.75
C TRP A 66 8.70 12.66 -12.37
N GLU A 67 8.76 12.29 -13.66
CA GLU A 67 10.00 11.94 -14.38
C GLU A 67 10.96 11.04 -13.58
N ASP A 68 10.46 9.90 -13.11
CA ASP A 68 11.23 8.96 -12.28
C ASP A 68 11.91 9.59 -11.04
N THR A 69 11.40 10.74 -10.58
CA THR A 69 11.85 11.45 -9.39
C THR A 69 10.98 11.07 -8.21
N TYR A 70 11.65 10.67 -7.13
CA TYR A 70 11.04 10.24 -5.88
C TYR A 70 11.63 11.01 -4.70
N THR A 71 10.83 11.18 -3.65
CA THR A 71 11.27 11.78 -2.40
C THR A 71 10.68 11.06 -1.19
N THR A 72 11.06 11.49 0.00
CA THR A 72 10.49 11.10 1.29
C THR A 72 10.37 12.34 2.18
N ILE A 73 9.69 12.21 3.31
CA ILE A 73 9.70 13.24 4.35
C ILE A 73 11.08 13.32 5.02
N SER A 74 11.53 14.54 5.34
CA SER A 74 12.83 14.79 5.99
C SER A 74 12.83 14.36 7.45
N ASP A 75 11.76 14.67 8.18
CA ASP A 75 11.56 14.33 9.59
C ASP A 75 10.30 13.50 9.76
N VAL A 76 10.43 12.38 10.48
CA VAL A 76 9.32 11.48 10.78
C VAL A 76 8.80 11.79 12.18
N ARG A 77 7.57 12.30 12.27
CA ARG A 77 6.89 12.54 13.55
C ARG A 77 5.51 11.90 13.51
N ILE A 78 5.35 10.78 14.21
CA ILE A 78 4.04 10.14 14.36
C ILE A 78 3.31 10.81 15.51
N LEU A 79 2.33 11.65 15.18
CA LEU A 79 1.44 12.25 16.15
C LEU A 79 0.26 11.31 16.38
N LYS A 80 0.02 10.93 17.65
CA LYS A 80 -1.24 10.27 18.02
C LYS A 80 -2.29 11.35 18.27
N PRO A 81 -3.52 11.20 17.76
CA PRO A 81 -4.60 12.10 18.12
C PRO A 81 -4.74 12.15 19.64
N ARG A 82 -5.05 13.33 20.21
CA ARG A 82 -5.56 13.37 21.58
C ARG A 82 -6.88 12.61 21.58
N GLU A 83 -7.02 11.64 22.47
CA GLU A 83 -8.30 10.98 22.71
C GLU A 83 -9.36 12.06 22.99
N LYS A 84 -10.52 11.94 22.35
CA LYS A 84 -11.66 12.82 22.60
C LYS A 84 -12.34 12.44 23.91
#